data_AF-A0A9X3SZA7-F1
#
_entry.id   AF-A0A9X3SZA7-F1
#
_cell.length_a   1.000
_cell.length_b   1.000
_cell.length_c   1.000
_cell.angle_alpha   90.00
_cell.angle_beta   90.00
_cell.angle_gamma   90.00
#
_symmetry.space_group_name_H-M   'P 1'
#
loop_
_entity.id
_entity.type
_entity.pdbx_description
1 polymer ?
#
loop_
_entity_poly.entity_id
_entity_poly.type
_entity_poly.pdbx_seq_one_letter_code
_entity_poly.pdbx_strand_id
1 'polypeptide(L)'
;MIEPRKRDTTADSPDWRFLAAFFHDIGMNDRIRLAVYRSTADPALHRLTSDEQTTAGPRLIAVFTEPPGGDEDWHPAWRTDQMRPTVEKRARAIARR
;
A
#
# COMPACT_ATOMS: atom_id res chain seq x y z
N MET A 1 22.99 20.80 0.25
CA MET A 1 22.27 20.12 1.34
C MET A 1 21.24 19.23 0.68
N ILE A 2 21.41 17.91 0.72
CA ILE A 2 20.44 16.96 0.16
C ILE A 2 19.42 16.74 1.27
N GLU A 3 18.20 17.24 1.08
CA GLU A 3 17.09 17.00 2.00
C GLU A 3 16.95 15.49 2.22
N PRO A 4 16.91 14.99 3.47
CA PRO A 4 16.61 13.59 3.69
C PRO A 4 15.20 13.37 3.16
N ARG A 5 15.08 12.55 2.12
CA ARG A 5 13.79 12.06 1.61
C ARG A 5 12.98 11.65 2.83
N LYS A 6 11.93 12.42 3.17
CA LYS A 6 11.00 12.09 4.25
C LYS A 6 10.65 10.63 4.03
N ARG A 7 11.13 9.77 4.93
CA ARG A 7 10.60 8.41 5.05
C ARG A 7 9.14 8.64 5.38
N ASP A 8 8.27 8.36 4.44
CA ASP A 8 6.84 8.39 4.64
C ASP A 8 6.50 7.19 5.54
N THR A 9 6.87 7.29 6.82
CA THR A 9 6.46 6.42 7.91
C THR A 9 5.02 6.78 8.29
N THR A 10 4.12 6.83 7.30
CA THR A 10 2.70 7.18 7.48
C THR A 10 1.89 6.07 8.13
N ALA A 11 2.51 4.94 8.50
CA ALA A 11 1.88 3.93 9.35
C ALA A 11 1.28 4.55 10.64
N ASP A 12 1.85 5.65 11.14
CA ASP A 12 1.43 6.35 12.36
C ASP A 12 0.57 7.61 12.11
N SER A 13 0.14 7.89 10.87
CA SER A 13 -0.79 9.00 10.64
C SER A 13 -2.18 8.64 11.19
N PRO A 14 -2.75 9.43 12.12
CA PRO A 14 -4.04 9.13 12.76
C PRO A 14 -5.21 9.10 11.76
N ASP A 15 -4.97 9.60 10.56
CA ASP A 15 -5.97 9.75 9.49
C ASP A 15 -6.26 8.48 8.70
N TRP A 16 -5.78 7.30 9.11
CA TRP A 16 -5.92 6.07 8.32
C TRP A 16 -6.45 4.90 9.12
N ARG A 17 -7.63 4.42 8.73
CA ARG A 17 -8.29 3.25 9.29
C ARG A 17 -7.82 1.98 8.57
N PHE A 18 -7.29 1.03 9.32
CA PHE A 18 -6.99 -0.31 8.80
C PHE A 18 -8.26 -1.03 8.34
N LEU A 19 -8.23 -1.61 7.14
CA LEU A 19 -9.32 -2.44 6.61
C LEU A 19 -8.99 -3.93 6.72
N ALA A 20 -7.93 -4.37 6.06
CA ALA A 20 -7.46 -5.75 6.10
C ALA A 20 -6.01 -5.86 5.61
N ALA A 21 -5.37 -6.99 5.88
CA ALA A 21 -4.08 -7.35 5.32
C ALA A 21 -4.15 -8.69 4.59
N PHE A 22 -3.28 -8.87 3.61
CA PHE A 22 -3.10 -10.13 2.89
C PHE A 22 -1.62 -10.39 2.62
N PHE A 23 -1.26 -11.67 2.52
CA PHE A 23 0.08 -12.07 2.11
C PHE A 23 0.12 -12.26 0.60
N HIS A 24 1.21 -11.81 -0.02
CA HIS A 24 1.53 -12.09 -1.41
C HIS A 24 2.87 -12.82 -1.47
N ASP A 25 2.91 -13.89 -2.25
CA ASP A 25 4.12 -14.65 -2.49
C ASP A 25 4.94 -13.91 -3.55
N ILE A 26 6.21 -13.63 -3.24
CA ILE A 26 7.12 -12.92 -4.13
C ILE A 26 8.18 -13.84 -4.74
N GLY A 27 8.02 -15.16 -4.58
CA GLY A 27 8.99 -16.18 -4.97
C GLY A 27 10.10 -16.41 -3.94
N MET A 28 10.99 -17.37 -4.21
CA MET A 28 12.13 -17.73 -3.35
C MET A 28 11.76 -18.04 -1.88
N ASN A 29 10.58 -18.64 -1.64
CA ASN A 29 10.01 -18.90 -0.30
C ASN A 29 9.78 -17.63 0.54
N ASP A 30 9.70 -16.46 -0.09
CA ASP A 30 9.50 -15.19 0.59
C ASP A 30 8.08 -14.65 0.35
N ARG A 31 7.54 -13.98 1.37
CA ARG A 31 6.16 -13.46 1.35
C ARG A 31 6.14 -12.09 1.99
N ILE A 32 5.49 -11.16 1.30
CA ILE A 32 5.24 -9.83 1.84
C ILE A 32 3.85 -9.75 2.43
N ARG A 33 3.74 -9.08 3.57
CA ARG A 33 2.45 -8.69 4.14
C ARG A 33 2.07 -7.33 3.58
N LEU A 34 0.92 -7.28 2.91
CA LEU A 34 0.34 -6.07 2.35
C LEU A 34 -0.89 -5.66 3.17
N ALA A 35 -0.95 -4.41 3.61
CA ALA A 35 -2.05 -3.89 4.42
C ALA A 35 -2.77 -2.75 3.70
N VAL A 36 -4.10 -2.81 3.69
CA VAL A 36 -4.97 -1.81 3.07
C VAL A 36 -5.59 -0.96 4.18
N TYR A 37 -5.58 0.35 3.97
CA TYR A 37 -6.20 1.32 4.86
C TYR A 37 -7.11 2.25 4.05
N ARG A 38 -8.10 2.82 4.73
CA ARG A 38 -8.99 3.87 4.23
C ARG A 38 -8.71 5.15 5.01
N SER A 39 -8.69 6.30 4.34
CA SER A 39 -8.53 7.57 5.05
C SER A 39 -9.79 7.87 5.88
N THR A 40 -9.60 8.39 7.09
CA THR A 40 -10.70 8.89 7.93
C THR A 40 -11.13 10.29 7.53
N ALA A 41 -10.25 11.03 6.85
CA ALA A 41 -10.56 12.36 6.31
C ALA A 41 -11.27 12.27 4.95
N ASP A 42 -10.91 11.27 4.12
CA ASP A 42 -11.56 11.00 2.85
C ASP A 42 -11.82 9.49 2.67
N PRO A 43 -13.07 9.02 2.85
CA PRO A 43 -13.42 7.62 2.71
C PRO A 43 -13.21 7.03 1.31
N ALA A 44 -13.12 7.86 0.27
CA ALA A 44 -12.80 7.41 -1.08
C ALA A 44 -11.31 7.08 -1.24
N LEU A 45 -10.44 7.67 -0.39
CA LEU A 45 -9.01 7.52 -0.46
C LEU A 45 -8.53 6.28 0.32
N HIS A 46 -7.73 5.46 -0.34
CA HIS A 46 -7.19 4.22 0.19
C HIS A 46 -5.68 4.18 0.00
N ARG A 47 -5.01 3.49 0.90
CA ARG A 47 -3.57 3.23 0.77
C ARG A 47 -3.23 1.78 0.98
N LEU A 48 -2.16 1.36 0.33
CA LEU A 48 -1.57 0.04 0.44
C LEU A 48 -0.16 0.18 1.01
N THR A 49 0.17 -0.56 2.06
CA THR A 49 1.53 -0.62 2.62
C THR A 49 2.07 -2.04 2.60
N SER A 50 3.40 -2.20 2.60
CA SER A 50 4.11 -3.49 2.68
C SER A 50 5.04 -3.53 3.88
N ASP A 51 5.06 -4.65 4.61
CA ASP A 51 5.96 -4.90 5.75
C ASP A 51 7.31 -5.52 5.33
N GLU A 52 7.67 -5.49 4.04
CA GLU A 52 8.86 -6.13 3.47
C GLU A 52 10.18 -5.78 4.19
N GLN A 53 10.28 -4.63 4.85
CA GLN A 53 11.46 -4.27 5.64
C GLN A 53 11.21 -4.55 7.12
N THR A 54 11.46 -5.79 7.52
CA THR A 54 11.48 -6.26 8.92
C THR A 54 12.33 -5.39 9.86
N THR A 55 13.19 -4.50 9.32
CA THR A 55 14.02 -3.54 10.07
C THR A 55 13.65 -2.07 9.89
N ALA A 56 12.80 -1.67 8.94
CA ALA A 56 12.47 -0.26 8.66
C ALA A 56 10.98 0.09 8.75
N GLY A 57 10.12 -0.91 9.00
CA GLY A 57 8.68 -0.74 9.14
C GLY A 57 7.93 -0.68 7.81
N PRO A 58 6.60 -0.51 7.86
CA PRO A 58 5.75 -0.58 6.68
C PRO A 58 6.06 0.53 5.67
N ARG A 59 6.28 0.15 4.41
CA ARG A 59 6.49 1.08 3.29
C ARG A 59 5.20 1.33 2.54
N LEU A 60 4.92 2.58 2.18
CA LEU A 60 3.82 2.93 1.27
C LEU A 60 4.07 2.38 -0.13
N ILE A 61 3.10 1.62 -0.65
CA ILE A 61 3.13 0.96 -1.96
C ILE A 61 2.26 1.69 -2.96
N ALA A 62 1.05 2.12 -2.56
CA ALA A 62 0.15 2.84 -3.45
C ALA A 62 -0.84 3.67 -2.64
N VAL A 63 -1.30 4.75 -3.25
CA VAL A 63 -2.49 5.49 -2.83
C VAL A 63 -3.47 5.45 -4.00
N PHE A 64 -4.72 5.07 -3.74
CA PHE A 64 -5.72 4.83 -4.78
C PHE A 64 -7.12 5.23 -4.30
N THR A 65 -8.08 5.37 -5.22
CA THR A 65 -9.44 5.84 -4.90
C THR A 65 -10.50 4.80 -5.26
N GLU A 66 -11.59 4.74 -4.50
CA GLU A 66 -12.76 3.93 -4.83
C GLU A 66 -14.05 4.77 -4.76
N PRO A 67 -14.89 4.78 -5.82
CA PRO A 67 -14.70 4.11 -7.11
C PRO A 67 -13.52 4.69 -7.90
N PRO A 68 -12.91 3.92 -8.82
CA PRO A 68 -11.78 4.39 -9.62
C PRO A 68 -12.22 5.56 -10.51
N GLY A 69 -11.59 6.72 -10.33
CA GLY A 69 -12.04 7.98 -10.94
C GLY A 69 -10.98 8.81 -11.66
N GLY A 70 -9.71 8.39 -11.72
CA GLY A 70 -8.65 9.20 -12.34
C GLY A 70 -7.25 8.54 -12.34
N ASP A 71 -6.21 9.34 -12.57
CA ASP A 71 -4.80 8.94 -12.45
C ASP A 71 -4.48 8.61 -10.98
N GLU A 72 -4.44 7.32 -10.67
CA GLU A 72 -4.06 6.82 -9.35
C GLU A 72 -2.54 6.65 -9.27
N ASP A 73 -1.91 7.27 -8.27
CA ASP A 73 -0.47 7.17 -8.00
C ASP A 73 -0.13 5.78 -7.40
N TRP A 74 -0.04 4.80 -8.29
CA TRP A 74 0.56 3.50 -7.98
C TRP A 74 2.08 3.65 -7.99
N HIS A 75 2.74 3.41 -6.86
CA HIS A 75 4.18 3.24 -6.84
C HIS A 75 4.53 1.76 -7.06
N PRO A 76 5.67 1.45 -7.70
CA PRO A 76 6.11 0.07 -7.86
C PRO A 76 6.34 -0.52 -6.47
N ALA A 77 5.59 -1.57 -6.15
CA ALA A 77 5.79 -2.33 -4.92
C ALA A 77 7.17 -3.00 -4.90
N TRP A 78 7.67 -3.34 -6.09
CA TRP A 78 8.91 -4.09 -6.30
C TRP A 78 9.67 -3.63 -7.54
N ARG A 79 10.97 -3.96 -7.61
CA ARG A 79 11.91 -3.55 -8.69
C ARG A 79 11.55 -4.10 -10.08
N THR A 80 10.71 -5.12 -10.15
CA THR A 80 10.26 -5.80 -11.38
C THR A 80 8.75 -5.97 -11.30
N ASP A 81 8.05 -5.02 -11.91
CA ASP A 81 6.65 -4.65 -11.70
C ASP A 81 5.61 -5.64 -12.30
N GLN A 82 5.86 -6.95 -12.26
CA GLN A 82 4.93 -7.95 -12.82
C GLN A 82 3.75 -8.31 -11.90
N MET A 83 3.84 -8.00 -10.60
CA MET A 83 2.85 -8.44 -9.60
C MET A 83 1.72 -7.42 -9.36
N ARG A 84 1.84 -6.21 -9.92
CA ARG A 84 0.89 -5.11 -9.74
C ARG A 84 -0.58 -5.50 -9.99
N PRO A 85 -0.95 -6.20 -11.07
CA PRO A 85 -2.37 -6.43 -11.37
C PRO A 85 -3.08 -7.27 -10.31
N THR A 86 -2.39 -8.28 -9.76
CA THR A 86 -2.96 -9.18 -8.75
C THR A 86 -3.07 -8.50 -7.38
N VAL A 87 -2.04 -7.73 -7.01
CA VAL A 87 -2.00 -6.96 -5.76
C VAL A 87 -3.05 -5.86 -5.78
N GLU A 88 -3.15 -5.10 -6.87
CA GLU A 88 -4.16 -4.07 -7.07
C GLU A 88 -5.57 -4.64 -6.97
N LYS A 89 -5.86 -5.71 -7.72
CA LYS A 89 -7.20 -6.34 -7.71
C LYS A 89 -7.61 -6.76 -6.30
N ARG A 90 -6.69 -7.31 -5.50
CA ARG A 90 -6.96 -7.68 -4.10
C ARG A 90 -7.13 -6.45 -3.21
N ALA A 91 -6.28 -5.44 -3.37
CA ALA A 91 -6.36 -4.21 -2.59
C ALA A 91 -7.71 -3.50 -2.81
N ARG A 92 -8.17 -3.40 -4.07
CA ARG A 92 -9.49 -2.84 -4.40
C ARG A 92 -10.64 -3.69 -3.86
N ALA A 93 -10.55 -5.01 -3.96
CA ALA A 93 -11.57 -5.90 -3.40
C ALA A 93 -11.73 -5.72 -1.88
N ILE A 94 -10.65 -5.39 -1.17
CA ILE A 94 -10.68 -5.03 0.25
C ILE A 94 -11.26 -3.63 0.45
N ALA A 95 -10.84 -2.65 -0.36
CA ALA A 95 -11.32 -1.27 -0.28
C ALA A 95 -12.84 -1.13 -0.49
N ARG A 96 -13.45 -2.04 -1.26
CA ARG A 96 -14.91 -2.11 -1.51
C ARG A 96 -15.74 -2.70 -0.36
N ARG A 97 -15.10 -3.33 0.63
CA ARG A 97 -15.80 -3.87 1.80
C ARG A 97 -16.14 -2.78 2.81
#